data_AF-A0A962G1Z9-F1
#
_entry.id   AF-A0A962G1Z9-F1
#
_cell.length_a   1.000
_cell.length_b   1.000
_cell.length_c   1.000
_cell.angle_alpha   90.00
_cell.angle_beta   90.00
_cell.angle_gamma   90.00
#
_symmetry.space_group_name_H-M   'P 1'
#
loop_
_entity.id
_entity.type
_entity.pdbx_description
1 polymer ?
#
loop_
_entity_poly.entity_id
_entity_poly.type
_entity_poly.pdbx_seq_one_letter_code
_entity_poly.pdbx_strand_id
1 'polypeptide(L)'
;MLLRPVARPFRRLALAGAIALLLTTSVSATTTFGPAPTPLRPPMPNIVPDVASIPADSQRIRPLLERYQADLGSLDHFYDVPYGQTRESAYQSFHEGWQRQLSTIDASTLGLEDRIDLLLFRRELAHQLDQMAFEHGRYVEAAALIPDVDKLVALAEDRRLMQPQDPQQSAALLAEATRRIEALDTDVKQRGFDAVSNRNPVVAYRAAQVIDAVRGALGG
;
A
#
# COMPACT_ATOMS: atom_id res chain seq x y z
N MET A 1 -50.49 7.59 -28.47
CA MET A 1 -50.34 8.60 -29.55
C MET A 1 -50.65 9.96 -28.94
N LEU A 2 -49.63 10.64 -28.39
CA LEU A 2 -49.78 11.81 -27.51
C LEU A 2 -48.80 12.93 -27.93
N LEU A 3 -49.42 14.10 -28.18
CA LEU A 3 -49.00 15.51 -28.25
C LEU A 3 -47.51 15.94 -28.42
N ARG A 4 -47.30 16.82 -29.43
CA ARG A 4 -46.26 17.89 -29.57
C ARG A 4 -46.45 19.02 -28.51
N PRO A 5 -45.75 20.17 -28.58
CA PRO A 5 -44.31 20.55 -28.52
C PRO A 5 -44.07 21.60 -27.38
N VAL A 6 -42.97 22.40 -27.39
CA VAL A 6 -42.70 23.75 -26.76
C VAL A 6 -41.25 23.77 -26.21
N ALA A 7 -40.26 24.48 -26.74
CA ALA A 7 -40.01 25.92 -26.98
C ALA A 7 -39.49 26.74 -25.76
N ARG A 8 -38.16 27.01 -25.80
CA ARG A 8 -37.43 28.25 -25.42
C ARG A 8 -37.35 28.60 -23.91
N PRO A 9 -36.64 29.68 -23.52
CA PRO A 9 -35.24 30.06 -23.74
C PRO A 9 -34.56 30.48 -22.41
N PHE A 10 -33.23 30.62 -22.33
CA PHE A 10 -32.64 31.46 -21.28
C PHE A 10 -31.70 32.53 -21.83
N ARG A 11 -31.98 33.73 -21.36
CA ARG A 11 -31.62 35.04 -21.90
C ARG A 11 -30.18 35.40 -21.54
N ARG A 12 -29.51 36.04 -22.49
CA ARG A 12 -28.39 36.94 -22.20
C ARG A 12 -28.95 38.19 -21.53
N LEU A 13 -28.40 38.56 -20.37
CA LEU A 13 -28.53 39.91 -19.85
C LEU A 13 -27.11 40.43 -19.58
N ALA A 14 -26.73 41.41 -20.39
CA ALA A 14 -25.69 42.36 -20.05
C ALA A 14 -26.33 43.41 -19.13
N LEU A 15 -25.64 43.79 -18.06
CA LEU A 15 -25.81 45.12 -17.47
C LEU A 15 -24.45 45.63 -17.02
N ALA A 16 -24.16 46.83 -17.51
CA ALA A 16 -22.96 47.60 -17.29
C ALA A 16 -22.97 48.28 -15.91
N GLY A 17 -21.76 48.53 -15.40
CA GLY A 17 -21.39 49.76 -14.72
C GLY A 17 -21.83 49.93 -13.26
N ALA A 18 -20.86 49.92 -12.35
CA ALA A 18 -20.62 51.05 -11.43
C ALA A 18 -19.34 50.81 -10.62
N ILE A 19 -18.48 51.82 -10.68
CA ILE A 19 -17.26 52.00 -9.90
C ILE A 19 -17.65 52.28 -8.45
N ALA A 20 -17.14 51.50 -7.50
CA ALA A 20 -17.08 51.88 -6.09
C ALA A 20 -15.79 51.35 -5.48
N LEU A 21 -14.89 52.29 -5.24
CA LEU A 21 -13.60 52.16 -4.59
C LEU A 21 -13.79 51.74 -3.13
N LEU A 22 -13.41 50.51 -2.78
CA LEU A 22 -13.27 50.07 -1.38
C LEU A 22 -11.89 49.41 -1.24
N LEU A 23 -11.00 50.10 -0.53
CA LEU A 23 -9.71 49.55 -0.10
C LEU A 23 -9.97 48.37 0.85
N THR A 24 -9.88 47.16 0.33
CA THR A 24 -9.72 45.94 1.13
C THR A 24 -8.27 45.53 1.06
N THR A 25 -7.53 45.73 2.15
CA THR A 25 -6.20 45.14 2.34
C THR A 25 -6.35 43.63 2.35
N SER A 26 -6.02 42.98 1.24
CA SER A 26 -5.86 41.53 1.18
C SER A 26 -4.65 41.15 2.04
N VAL A 27 -4.91 40.66 3.25
CA VAL A 27 -3.92 39.86 3.98
C VAL A 27 -3.84 38.53 3.25
N SER A 28 -2.88 38.41 2.34
CA SER A 28 -2.47 37.11 1.83
C SER A 28 -1.89 36.33 3.01
N ALA A 29 -2.67 35.44 3.59
CA ALA A 29 -2.12 34.36 4.39
C ALA A 29 -1.35 33.45 3.44
N THR A 30 -0.06 33.74 3.24
CA THR A 30 0.89 32.74 2.77
C THR A 30 0.93 31.65 3.82
N THR A 31 0.14 30.60 3.61
CA THR A 31 0.36 29.32 4.27
C THR A 31 1.70 28.81 3.76
N THR A 32 2.77 29.18 4.45
CA THR A 32 4.06 28.51 4.33
C THR A 32 3.81 27.07 4.72
N PHE A 33 3.64 26.20 3.71
CA PHE A 33 3.75 24.77 3.89
C PHE A 33 5.20 24.52 4.31
N GLY A 34 5.41 24.31 5.60
CA GLY A 34 6.71 23.89 6.12
C GLY A 34 7.17 22.63 5.39
N PRO A 35 8.49 22.35 5.35
CA PRO A 35 8.98 21.11 4.76
C PRO A 35 8.22 19.93 5.38
N ALA A 36 7.74 19.02 4.52
CA ALA A 36 7.05 17.81 4.94
C ALA A 36 7.85 17.14 6.07
N PRO A 37 7.19 16.64 7.13
CA PRO A 37 7.90 15.90 8.17
C PRO A 37 8.71 14.79 7.49
N THR A 38 10.02 14.82 7.71
CA THR A 38 10.92 13.75 7.30
C THR A 38 10.30 12.43 7.76
N PRO A 39 10.16 11.42 6.89
CA PRO A 39 9.70 10.12 7.36
C PRO A 39 10.63 9.70 8.50
N LEU A 40 10.08 9.47 9.69
CA LEU A 40 10.81 8.94 10.86
C LEU A 40 11.33 7.52 10.61
N ARG A 41 11.12 7.00 9.40
CA ARG A 41 11.52 5.69 8.96
C ARG A 41 12.93 5.81 8.35
N PRO A 42 13.96 5.24 8.99
CA PRO A 42 15.27 5.17 8.35
C PRO A 42 15.13 4.44 7.01
N PRO A 43 15.80 4.90 5.93
CA PRO A 43 15.90 4.09 4.73
C PRO A 43 16.46 2.73 5.13
N MET A 44 15.80 1.66 4.68
CA MET A 44 16.21 0.31 5.06
C MET A 44 17.69 0.10 4.70
N PRO A 45 18.49 -0.51 5.59
CA PRO A 45 19.85 -0.88 5.25
C PRO A 45 19.80 -1.72 3.97
N ASN A 46 20.74 -1.51 3.05
CA ASN A 46 20.81 -2.30 1.84
C ASN A 46 21.15 -3.75 2.23
N ILE A 47 20.13 -4.61 2.31
CA ILE A 47 20.26 -6.04 2.66
C ILE A 47 20.86 -6.81 1.48
N VAL A 48 20.85 -6.24 0.29
CA VAL A 48 21.38 -6.89 -0.92
C VAL A 48 22.91 -6.75 -0.96
N PRO A 49 23.66 -7.86 -0.95
CA PRO A 49 25.12 -7.81 -1.07
C PRO A 49 25.55 -7.34 -2.46
N ASP A 50 26.77 -6.81 -2.54
CA ASP A 50 27.40 -6.47 -3.83
C ASP A 50 27.68 -7.76 -4.62
N VAL A 51 27.27 -7.80 -5.89
CA VAL A 51 27.53 -8.92 -6.81
C VAL A 51 29.03 -9.23 -6.92
N ALA A 52 29.90 -8.24 -6.68
CA ALA A 52 31.35 -8.42 -6.70
C ALA A 52 31.91 -9.29 -5.55
N SER A 53 31.15 -9.52 -4.47
CA SER A 53 31.64 -10.28 -3.30
C SER A 53 31.44 -11.80 -3.39
N ILE A 54 30.92 -12.33 -4.51
CA ILE A 54 30.61 -13.75 -4.69
C ILE A 54 31.66 -14.42 -5.62
N PRO A 55 32.30 -15.53 -5.21
CA PRO A 55 33.31 -16.23 -6.02
C PRO A 55 32.74 -16.68 -7.37
N ALA A 56 33.44 -16.36 -8.46
CA ALA A 56 33.06 -16.76 -9.81
C ALA A 56 33.59 -18.18 -10.11
N ASP A 57 32.83 -19.21 -9.77
CA ASP A 57 32.92 -20.50 -10.45
C ASP A 57 32.06 -20.46 -11.73
N SER A 58 32.07 -21.55 -12.53
CA SER A 58 31.35 -21.66 -13.81
C SER A 58 29.84 -21.38 -13.76
N GLN A 59 29.26 -21.27 -12.56
CA GLN A 59 27.87 -20.87 -12.32
C GLN A 59 27.86 -19.61 -11.44
N ARG A 60 27.85 -18.44 -12.07
CA ARG A 60 27.90 -17.14 -11.38
C ARG A 60 26.53 -16.72 -10.84
N ILE A 61 25.43 -17.15 -11.45
CA ILE A 61 24.08 -16.72 -11.08
C ILE A 61 23.49 -17.56 -9.96
N ARG A 62 23.81 -18.86 -9.91
CA ARG A 62 23.26 -19.76 -8.90
C ARG A 62 23.50 -19.31 -7.44
N PRO A 63 24.73 -18.90 -7.03
CA PRO A 63 24.94 -18.43 -5.66
C PRO A 63 24.16 -17.14 -5.33
N LEU A 64 23.91 -16.28 -6.34
CA LEU A 64 23.07 -15.08 -6.15
C LEU A 64 21.62 -15.47 -5.89
N LEU A 65 21.10 -16.49 -6.57
CA LEU A 65 19.75 -16.99 -6.35
C LEU A 65 19.60 -17.64 -4.96
N GLU A 66 20.58 -18.45 -4.56
CA GLU A 66 20.61 -19.06 -3.22
C GLU A 66 20.63 -17.97 -2.12
N ARG A 67 21.43 -16.92 -2.33
CA ARG A 67 21.47 -15.76 -1.43
C ARG A 67 20.14 -15.02 -1.38
N TYR A 68 19.53 -14.75 -2.53
CA TYR A 68 18.21 -14.13 -2.62
C TYR A 68 17.15 -14.92 -1.84
N GLN A 69 17.13 -16.24 -1.99
CA GLN A 69 16.18 -17.10 -1.27
C GLN A 69 16.40 -17.06 0.25
N ALA A 70 17.65 -17.06 0.70
CA ALA A 70 17.98 -16.96 2.12
C ALA A 70 17.58 -15.59 2.71
N ASP A 71 17.84 -14.50 1.98
CA ASP A 71 17.47 -13.15 2.41
C ASP A 71 15.95 -12.96 2.39
N LEU A 72 15.25 -13.50 1.38
CA LEU A 72 13.79 -13.51 1.32
C LEU A 72 13.18 -14.26 2.50
N GLY A 73 13.69 -15.44 2.84
CA GLY A 73 13.22 -16.18 4.02
C GLY A 73 13.42 -15.38 5.33
N SER A 74 14.52 -14.65 5.44
CA SER A 74 14.76 -13.75 6.59
C SER A 74 13.75 -12.59 6.61
N LEU A 75 13.43 -12.02 5.44
CA LEU A 75 12.45 -10.95 5.28
C LEU A 75 11.04 -11.43 5.66
N ASP A 76 10.66 -12.63 5.23
CA ASP A 76 9.37 -13.27 5.52
C ASP A 76 9.19 -13.50 7.03
N HIS A 77 10.22 -13.96 7.71
CA HIS A 77 10.17 -14.18 9.16
C HIS A 77 10.11 -12.87 9.96
N PHE A 78 10.81 -11.84 9.51
CA PHE A 78 10.85 -10.57 10.23
C PHE A 78 9.57 -9.74 10.03
N TYR A 79 9.12 -9.60 8.77
CA TYR A 79 7.94 -8.84 8.38
C TYR A 79 6.76 -9.78 8.08
N ASP A 80 6.19 -10.37 9.13
CA ASP A 80 5.11 -11.35 9.04
C ASP A 80 3.71 -10.76 9.26
N VAL A 81 3.60 -9.48 9.62
CA VAL A 81 2.31 -8.80 9.79
C VAL A 81 1.66 -8.60 8.42
N PRO A 82 0.53 -9.26 8.13
CA PRO A 82 -0.12 -9.17 6.83
C PRO A 82 -0.69 -7.78 6.60
N TYR A 83 -0.70 -7.34 5.33
CA TYR A 83 -1.21 -6.04 4.87
C TYR A 83 -0.54 -4.81 5.48
N GLY A 84 0.57 -5.01 6.18
CA GLY A 84 1.35 -3.95 6.80
C GLY A 84 2.07 -3.05 5.79
N GLN A 85 1.97 -1.74 5.98
CA GLN A 85 2.70 -0.76 5.16
C GLN A 85 4.21 -0.93 5.36
N THR A 86 4.64 -1.28 6.57
CA THR A 86 6.04 -1.53 6.86
C THR A 86 6.55 -2.72 6.08
N ARG A 87 5.82 -3.84 6.17
CA ARG A 87 6.07 -5.05 5.40
C ARG A 87 6.11 -4.77 3.90
N GLU A 88 5.08 -4.14 3.33
CA GLU A 88 4.99 -3.89 1.89
C GLU A 88 6.20 -3.09 1.39
N SER A 89 6.55 -2.02 2.10
CA SER A 89 7.72 -1.18 1.74
C SER A 89 9.03 -1.98 1.78
N ALA A 90 9.14 -2.95 2.69
CA ALA A 90 10.32 -3.80 2.85
C ALA A 90 10.48 -4.77 1.68
N TYR A 91 9.39 -5.44 1.30
CA TYR A 91 9.40 -6.32 0.14
C TYR A 91 9.66 -5.54 -1.15
N GLN A 92 9.06 -4.36 -1.31
CA GLN A 92 9.28 -3.55 -2.51
C GLN A 92 10.75 -3.14 -2.63
N SER A 93 11.31 -2.58 -1.55
CA SER A 93 12.72 -2.16 -1.51
C SER A 93 13.67 -3.32 -1.76
N PHE A 94 13.34 -4.51 -1.24
CA PHE A 94 14.12 -5.74 -1.43
C PHE A 94 14.15 -6.16 -2.91
N HIS A 95 12.99 -6.32 -3.56
CA HIS A 95 12.92 -6.75 -4.96
C HIS A 95 13.54 -5.71 -5.90
N GLU A 96 13.28 -4.42 -5.69
CA GLU A 96 13.90 -3.33 -6.46
C GLU A 96 15.42 -3.26 -6.24
N GLY A 97 15.90 -3.55 -5.03
CA GLY A 97 17.32 -3.70 -4.72
C GLY A 97 17.97 -4.79 -5.55
N TRP A 98 17.37 -5.98 -5.58
CA TRP A 98 17.85 -7.11 -6.38
C TRP A 98 17.78 -6.83 -7.89
N GLN A 99 16.72 -6.20 -8.39
CA GLN A 99 16.64 -5.81 -9.79
C GLN A 99 17.79 -4.89 -10.19
N ARG A 100 18.09 -3.89 -9.35
CA ARG A 100 19.23 -2.98 -9.58
C ARG A 100 20.55 -3.75 -9.61
N GLN A 101 20.80 -4.64 -8.65
CA GLN A 101 22.02 -5.44 -8.62
C GLN A 101 22.15 -6.33 -9.87
N LEU A 102 21.10 -7.07 -10.23
CA LEU A 102 21.12 -7.92 -11.40
C LEU A 102 21.28 -7.14 -12.70
N SER A 103 20.82 -5.88 -12.77
CA SER A 103 20.98 -5.04 -13.96
C SER A 103 22.43 -4.68 -14.28
N THR A 104 23.33 -4.77 -13.30
CA THR A 104 24.78 -4.52 -13.48
C THR A 104 25.51 -5.65 -14.19
N ILE A 105 24.91 -6.84 -14.26
CA ILE A 105 25.53 -8.04 -14.84
C ILE A 105 25.37 -8.02 -16.36
N ASP A 106 26.52 -8.03 -17.06
CA ASP A 106 26.57 -8.18 -18.51
C ASP A 106 26.35 -9.65 -18.92
N ALA A 107 25.16 -9.93 -19.45
CA ALA A 107 24.76 -11.25 -19.91
C ALA A 107 25.59 -11.79 -21.08
N SER A 108 26.36 -10.96 -21.80
CA SER A 108 27.26 -11.42 -22.87
C SER A 108 28.50 -12.14 -22.34
N THR A 109 28.85 -11.89 -21.08
CA THR A 109 30.02 -12.49 -20.40
C THR A 109 29.71 -13.84 -19.75
N LEU A 110 28.44 -14.25 -19.76
CA LEU A 110 27.95 -15.44 -19.07
C LEU A 110 27.84 -16.66 -20.00
N GLY A 111 28.04 -17.85 -19.44
CA GLY A 111 27.70 -19.11 -20.11
C GLY A 111 26.19 -19.24 -20.36
N LEU A 112 25.79 -20.15 -21.25
CA LEU A 112 24.37 -20.30 -21.65
C LEU A 112 23.44 -20.53 -20.44
N GLU A 113 23.84 -21.38 -19.49
CA GLU A 113 23.07 -21.69 -18.28
C GLU A 113 22.83 -20.43 -17.44
N ASP A 114 23.91 -19.74 -17.04
CA ASP A 114 23.83 -18.48 -16.30
C ASP A 114 23.02 -17.38 -17.03
N ARG A 115 23.06 -17.33 -18.36
CA ARG A 115 22.23 -16.39 -19.14
C ARG A 115 20.74 -16.69 -19.00
N ILE A 116 20.37 -17.96 -19.01
CA ILE A 116 19.00 -18.41 -18.82
C ILE A 116 18.56 -18.08 -17.39
N ASP A 117 19.38 -18.42 -16.39
CA ASP A 117 19.08 -18.16 -14.98
C ASP A 117 18.91 -16.66 -14.70
N LEU A 118 19.81 -15.82 -15.23
CA LEU A 118 19.71 -14.37 -15.09
C LEU A 118 18.42 -13.82 -15.72
N LEU A 119 18.02 -14.33 -16.89
CA LEU A 119 16.78 -13.92 -17.56
C LEU A 119 15.55 -14.32 -16.73
N LEU A 120 15.50 -15.56 -16.25
CA LEU A 120 14.40 -16.05 -15.42
C LEU A 120 14.32 -15.29 -14.09
N PHE A 121 15.46 -15.03 -13.46
CA PHE A 121 15.51 -14.32 -12.20
C PHE A 121 15.02 -12.86 -12.35
N ARG A 122 15.45 -12.14 -13.39
CA ARG A 122 14.95 -10.79 -13.67
C ARG A 122 13.44 -10.77 -13.93
N ARG A 123 12.92 -11.75 -14.67
CA ARG A 123 11.48 -11.90 -14.91
C ARG A 123 10.71 -12.15 -13.61
N GLU A 124 11.23 -13.01 -12.76
CA GLU A 124 10.60 -13.34 -11.48
C GLU A 124 10.50 -12.11 -10.58
N LEU A 125 11.57 -11.33 -10.44
CA LEU A 125 11.53 -10.09 -9.65
C LEU A 125 10.50 -9.08 -10.17
N ALA A 126 10.39 -8.93 -11.50
CA ALA A 126 9.38 -8.08 -12.11
C ALA A 126 7.97 -8.59 -11.82
N HIS A 127 7.76 -9.90 -11.95
CA HIS A 127 6.50 -10.54 -11.62
C HIS A 127 6.12 -10.31 -10.15
N GLN A 128 7.06 -10.47 -9.21
CA GLN A 128 6.79 -10.25 -7.79
C GLN A 128 6.34 -8.81 -7.50
N LEU A 129 6.98 -7.81 -8.09
CA LEU A 129 6.57 -6.40 -7.95
C LEU A 129 5.17 -6.14 -8.53
N ASP A 130 4.86 -6.70 -9.70
CA ASP A 130 3.53 -6.58 -10.32
C ASP A 130 2.45 -7.25 -9.46
N GLN A 131 2.75 -8.43 -8.92
CA GLN A 131 1.84 -9.16 -8.03
C GLN A 131 1.60 -8.39 -6.73
N MET A 132 2.63 -7.76 -6.16
CA MET A 132 2.49 -6.90 -4.98
C MET A 132 1.56 -5.73 -5.26
N ALA A 133 1.74 -5.01 -6.36
CA ALA A 133 0.88 -3.89 -6.73
C ALA A 133 -0.59 -4.33 -6.94
N PHE A 134 -0.78 -5.50 -7.56
CA PHE A 134 -2.10 -6.08 -7.76
C PHE A 134 -2.79 -6.47 -6.44
N GLU A 135 -2.07 -7.13 -5.52
CA GLU A 135 -2.60 -7.48 -4.20
C GLU A 135 -2.84 -6.24 -3.31
N HIS A 136 -2.01 -5.20 -3.43
CA HIS A 136 -2.25 -3.92 -2.76
C HIS A 136 -3.58 -3.29 -3.22
N GLY A 137 -3.84 -3.27 -4.53
CA GLY A 137 -5.12 -2.78 -5.06
C GLY A 137 -6.33 -3.55 -4.50
N ARG A 138 -6.20 -4.87 -4.39
CA ARG A 138 -7.22 -5.74 -3.78
C ARG A 138 -7.41 -5.47 -2.29
N TYR A 139 -6.33 -5.21 -1.57
CA TYR A 139 -6.38 -4.81 -0.16
C TYR A 139 -7.12 -3.49 0.00
N VAL A 140 -6.79 -2.45 -0.79
CA VAL A 140 -7.45 -1.14 -0.73
C VAL A 140 -8.97 -1.26 -0.94
N GLU A 141 -9.41 -2.10 -1.90
CA GLU A 141 -10.84 -2.36 -2.11
C GLU A 141 -11.51 -2.98 -0.88
N ALA A 142 -10.85 -3.91 -0.21
CA ALA A 142 -11.36 -4.62 0.96
C ALA A 142 -11.31 -3.75 2.23
N ALA A 143 -10.21 -3.02 2.43
CA ALA A 143 -9.98 -2.15 3.57
C ALA A 143 -11.03 -1.05 3.67
N ALA A 144 -11.53 -0.55 2.54
CA ALA A 144 -12.64 0.40 2.50
C ALA A 144 -13.95 -0.12 3.12
N LEU A 145 -14.10 -1.43 3.33
CA LEU A 145 -15.25 -2.04 4.00
C LEU A 145 -15.01 -2.30 5.49
N ILE A 146 -13.79 -2.11 5.99
CA ILE A 146 -13.39 -2.49 7.34
C ILE A 146 -12.98 -1.21 8.11
N PRO A 147 -13.78 -0.79 9.09
CA PRO A 147 -13.44 0.36 9.92
C PRO A 147 -12.07 0.19 10.60
N ASP A 148 -11.21 1.21 10.49
CA ASP A 148 -9.89 1.31 11.12
C ASP A 148 -8.86 0.22 10.81
N VAL A 149 -9.08 -0.62 9.79
CA VAL A 149 -8.18 -1.76 9.53
C VAL A 149 -6.72 -1.35 9.39
N ASP A 150 -6.42 -0.24 8.72
CA ASP A 150 -5.04 0.26 8.57
C ASP A 150 -4.41 0.61 9.92
N LYS A 151 -5.20 1.15 10.86
CA LYS A 151 -4.70 1.49 12.20
C LYS A 151 -4.47 0.23 13.04
N LEU A 152 -5.32 -0.78 12.88
CA LEU A 152 -5.17 -2.08 13.54
C LEU A 152 -3.94 -2.82 13.03
N VAL A 153 -3.72 -2.80 11.71
CA VAL A 153 -2.51 -3.34 11.07
C VAL A 153 -1.28 -2.60 11.57
N ALA A 154 -1.28 -1.27 11.58
CA ALA A 154 -0.16 -0.46 12.07
C ALA A 154 0.17 -0.77 13.54
N LEU A 155 -0.85 -0.94 14.39
CA LEU A 155 -0.67 -1.35 15.78
C LEU A 155 0.04 -2.72 15.88
N ALA A 156 -0.32 -3.68 15.02
CA ALA A 156 0.34 -4.98 14.97
C ALA A 156 1.80 -4.88 14.48
N GLU A 157 2.06 -4.05 13.45
CA GLU A 157 3.41 -3.80 12.94
C GLU A 157 4.30 -3.17 14.01
N ASP A 158 3.84 -2.13 14.68
CA ASP A 158 4.59 -1.44 15.71
C ASP A 158 4.97 -2.38 16.86
N ARG A 159 4.04 -3.24 17.28
CA ARG A 159 4.31 -4.27 18.28
C ARG A 159 5.38 -5.25 17.81
N ARG A 160 5.30 -5.72 16.56
CA ARG A 160 6.28 -6.65 15.99
C ARG A 160 7.68 -6.02 15.90
N LEU A 161 7.73 -4.72 15.61
CA LEU A 161 8.95 -3.93 15.55
C LEU A 161 9.45 -3.46 16.93
N MET A 162 8.81 -3.90 18.02
CA MET A 162 9.13 -3.52 19.40
C MET A 162 9.13 -2.00 19.60
N GLN A 163 8.30 -1.27 18.85
CA GLN A 163 8.12 0.17 19.03
C GLN A 163 7.37 0.43 20.34
N PRO A 164 7.77 1.44 21.14
CA PRO A 164 7.03 1.83 22.33
C PRO A 164 5.58 2.17 22.00
N GLN A 165 4.64 1.57 22.73
CA GLN A 165 3.20 1.82 22.57
C GLN A 165 2.65 2.54 23.80
N ASP A 166 1.73 3.47 23.57
CA ASP A 166 0.93 4.08 24.63
C ASP A 166 -0.26 3.15 24.94
N PRO A 167 -0.30 2.50 26.12
CA PRO A 167 -1.35 1.53 26.43
C PRO A 167 -2.76 2.12 26.41
N GLN A 168 -2.91 3.39 26.77
CA GLN A 168 -4.21 4.05 26.80
C GLN A 168 -4.70 4.35 25.39
N GLN A 169 -3.82 4.79 24.50
CA GLN A 169 -4.16 5.02 23.09
C GLN A 169 -4.46 3.70 22.36
N SER A 170 -3.67 2.65 22.57
CA SER A 170 -3.91 1.34 21.97
C SER A 170 -5.26 0.77 22.43
N ALA A 171 -5.58 0.84 23.73
CA ALA A 171 -6.86 0.39 24.27
C ALA A 171 -8.04 1.19 23.69
N ALA A 172 -7.90 2.52 23.59
CA ALA A 172 -8.94 3.37 23.01
C ALA A 172 -9.19 3.04 21.53
N LEU A 173 -8.12 2.81 20.75
CA LEU A 173 -8.23 2.40 19.35
C LEU A 173 -8.96 1.07 19.20
N LEU A 174 -8.60 0.05 20.00
CA LEU A 174 -9.22 -1.27 19.96
C LEU A 174 -10.70 -1.22 20.36
N ALA A 175 -11.04 -0.45 21.40
CA ALA A 175 -12.42 -0.26 21.84
C ALA A 175 -13.25 0.45 20.77
N GLU A 176 -12.70 1.49 20.14
CA GLU A 176 -13.35 2.22 19.05
C GLU A 176 -13.57 1.34 17.82
N ALA A 177 -12.56 0.60 17.40
CA ALA A 177 -12.65 -0.32 16.26
C ALA A 177 -13.72 -1.39 16.50
N THR A 178 -13.74 -1.99 17.71
CA THR A 178 -14.78 -2.95 18.11
C THR A 178 -16.18 -2.35 17.97
N ARG A 179 -16.42 -1.16 18.52
CA ARG A 179 -17.72 -0.48 18.42
C ARG A 179 -18.14 -0.22 16.97
N ARG A 180 -17.20 0.21 16.12
CA ARG A 180 -17.52 0.49 14.71
C ARG A 180 -17.77 -0.77 13.90
N ILE A 181 -17.08 -1.87 14.20
CA ILE A 181 -17.33 -3.17 13.58
C ILE A 181 -18.71 -3.72 14.00
N GLU A 182 -19.07 -3.61 15.29
CA GLU A 182 -20.41 -4.02 15.78
C GLU A 182 -21.54 -3.18 15.16
N ALA A 183 -21.31 -1.87 15.01
CA ALA A 183 -22.25 -0.98 14.33
C ALA A 183 -22.42 -1.38 12.85
N LEU A 184 -21.31 -1.66 12.15
CA LEU A 184 -21.33 -2.14 10.77
C LEU A 184 -22.08 -3.48 10.63
N ASP A 185 -21.84 -4.43 11.53
CA ASP A 185 -22.53 -5.72 11.54
C ASP A 185 -24.05 -5.54 11.74
N THR A 186 -24.45 -4.69 12.69
CA THR A 186 -25.87 -4.35 12.92
C THR A 186 -26.50 -3.73 11.68
N ASP A 187 -25.78 -2.81 11.05
CA ASP A 187 -26.23 -2.07 9.88
C ASP A 187 -26.40 -2.98 8.65
N VAL A 188 -25.46 -3.90 8.41
CA VAL A 188 -25.55 -4.94 7.38
C VAL A 188 -26.73 -5.87 7.64
N LYS A 189 -26.98 -6.27 8.89
CA LYS A 189 -28.14 -7.11 9.26
C LYS A 189 -29.47 -6.40 9.05
N GLN A 190 -29.54 -5.09 9.29
CA GLN A 190 -30.79 -4.32 9.17
C GLN A 190 -31.10 -3.89 7.74
N ARG A 191 -30.10 -3.39 7.01
CA ARG A 191 -30.29 -2.79 5.68
C ARG A 191 -29.95 -3.74 4.53
N GLY A 192 -29.31 -4.87 4.82
CA GLY A 192 -28.76 -5.77 3.83
C GLY A 192 -27.42 -5.26 3.28
N PHE A 193 -26.53 -6.19 2.91
CA PHE A 193 -25.17 -5.86 2.44
C PHE A 193 -25.16 -4.92 1.23
N ASP A 194 -26.09 -5.11 0.30
CA ASP A 194 -26.18 -4.32 -0.94
C ASP A 194 -26.44 -2.83 -0.67
N ALA A 195 -27.23 -2.52 0.37
CA ALA A 195 -27.55 -1.15 0.76
C ALA A 195 -26.44 -0.46 1.57
N VAL A 196 -25.53 -1.23 2.16
CA VAL A 196 -24.41 -0.72 2.97
C VAL A 196 -23.15 -0.54 2.12
N SER A 197 -22.94 -1.42 1.15
CA SER A 197 -21.65 -1.53 0.47
C SER A 197 -21.71 -1.11 -1.01
N ASN A 198 -22.81 -1.32 -1.73
CA ASN A 198 -22.84 -1.21 -3.21
C ASN A 198 -21.65 -1.94 -3.89
N ARG A 199 -21.05 -2.94 -3.23
CA ARG A 199 -19.83 -3.64 -3.67
C ARG A 199 -20.10 -5.10 -3.98
N ASN A 200 -19.26 -5.63 -4.86
CA ASN A 200 -19.23 -7.03 -5.29
C ASN A 200 -19.01 -7.99 -4.09
N PRO A 201 -19.76 -9.11 -3.99
CA PRO A 201 -19.56 -10.16 -2.98
C PRO A 201 -18.11 -10.65 -2.82
N VAL A 202 -17.32 -10.62 -3.89
CA VAL A 202 -15.88 -10.98 -3.86
C VAL A 202 -15.09 -10.05 -2.94
N VAL A 203 -15.42 -8.74 -2.93
CA VAL A 203 -14.75 -7.76 -2.07
C VAL A 203 -15.14 -7.98 -0.61
N ALA A 204 -16.38 -8.38 -0.35
CA ALA A 204 -16.85 -8.72 0.99
C ALA A 204 -16.11 -9.93 1.57
N TYR A 205 -15.96 -10.99 0.77
CA TYR A 205 -15.20 -12.17 1.15
C TYR A 205 -13.73 -11.83 1.45
N ARG A 206 -13.11 -11.01 0.61
CA ARG A 206 -11.74 -10.54 0.85
C ARG A 206 -11.63 -9.71 2.13
N ALA A 207 -12.60 -8.85 2.40
CA ALA A 207 -12.63 -8.07 3.64
C ALA A 207 -12.68 -8.98 4.88
N ALA A 208 -13.45 -10.07 4.83
CA ALA A 208 -13.44 -11.06 5.90
C ALA A 208 -12.05 -11.70 6.08
N GLN A 209 -11.38 -12.08 4.98
CA GLN A 209 -10.01 -12.63 5.04
C GLN A 209 -9.01 -11.63 5.65
N VAL A 210 -9.11 -10.34 5.29
CA VAL A 210 -8.28 -9.29 5.87
C VAL A 210 -8.51 -9.19 7.38
N ILE A 211 -9.77 -9.16 7.84
CA ILE A 211 -10.09 -9.11 9.27
C ILE A 211 -9.52 -10.32 10.02
N ASP A 212 -9.67 -11.52 9.48
CA ASP A 212 -9.14 -12.74 10.12
C ASP A 212 -7.61 -12.71 10.23
N ALA A 213 -6.93 -12.24 9.19
CA ALA A 213 -5.48 -12.07 9.19
C ALA A 213 -5.03 -11.03 10.23
N VAL A 214 -5.71 -9.88 10.30
CA VAL A 214 -5.41 -8.82 11.27
C VAL A 214 -5.67 -9.29 12.70
N ARG A 215 -6.76 -10.03 12.94
CA ARG A 215 -7.04 -10.65 14.23
C ARG A 215 -5.91 -11.60 14.64
N GLY A 216 -5.43 -12.43 13.71
CA GLY A 216 -4.29 -13.30 13.95
C GLY A 216 -3.03 -12.55 14.34
N ALA A 217 -2.70 -11.46 13.62
CA ALA A 217 -1.52 -10.64 13.88
C ALA A 217 -1.57 -9.89 15.22
N LEU A 218 -2.77 -9.48 15.66
CA LEU A 218 -2.97 -8.82 16.96
C LEU A 218 -2.97 -9.80 18.14
N GLY A 219 -3.47 -11.04 17.94
CA GLY A 219 -3.61 -12.03 19.01
C GLY A 219 -2.41 -12.96 19.23
N GLY A 220 -1.47 -13.02 18.26
CA GLY A 220 -0.26 -13.84 18.33
C GLY A 220 0.87 -13.25 19.17
#